data_AF-A0A8H5DV89-F1
#
_entry.id   AF-A0A8H5DV89-F1
#
_cell.length_a   1.000
_cell.length_b   1.000
_cell.length_c   1.000
_cell.angle_alpha   90.00
_cell.angle_beta   90.00
_cell.angle_gamma   90.00
#
_symmetry.space_group_name_H-M   'P 1'
#
loop_
_entity.id
_entity.type
_entity.pdbx_description
1 polymer ?
#
loop_
_entity_poly.entity_id
_entity_poly.type
_entity_poly.pdbx_seq_one_letter_code
_entity_poly.pdbx_strand_id
1 'polypeptide(L)'
;MIFRSPLLRQPNAPVLLEAMHFRFQPSWQYFLSLVDHENIQTVDSVAELPSYIISKGNAQLEYNLGGGTMLHLGTYPMYALRQIMGDEPKECVTCRIRSTPPPVDLSDESTEVRFRFHGGRIGNAVISARASVTTLPTFNISVCHKEIKLEDMTLPKGQTKWTRRKLSISNFLISSFWHRIDIVDEHAIRDETNEKDLKKWTVKQSKKVYTFKDANVDQPSEPFWSSFRHQLEQFVNRVRGKQGSGLWVDQEDSIAQARMIDMAYEKSGLPLRPTSKFRLEISTGDLLG
;
A
#
# COMPACT_ATOMS: atom_id res chain seq x y z
N MET A 1 -19.97 -11.19 9.20
CA MET A 1 -18.65 -10.74 8.71
C MET A 1 -17.58 -11.51 9.47
N ILE A 2 -16.66 -12.20 8.80
CA ILE A 2 -15.68 -13.11 9.43
C ILE A 2 -14.86 -12.41 10.53
N PHE A 3 -14.38 -11.19 10.25
CA PHE A 3 -13.59 -10.37 11.17
C PHE A 3 -14.33 -9.88 12.42
N ARG A 4 -15.67 -10.03 12.49
CA ARG A 4 -16.46 -9.71 13.68
C ARG A 4 -17.06 -10.97 14.33
N SER A 5 -16.64 -12.15 13.90
CA SER A 5 -17.15 -13.42 14.42
C SER A 5 -16.82 -13.55 15.91
N PRO A 6 -17.79 -13.94 16.77
CA PRO A 6 -17.52 -14.26 18.17
C PRO A 6 -16.44 -15.33 18.36
N LEU A 7 -16.27 -16.25 17.40
CA LEU A 7 -15.20 -17.27 17.41
C LEU A 7 -13.80 -16.65 17.50
N LEU A 8 -13.58 -15.47 16.92
CA LEU A 8 -12.28 -14.79 16.94
C LEU A 8 -12.01 -14.06 18.27
N ARG A 9 -12.98 -14.05 19.19
CA ARG A 9 -12.89 -13.38 20.51
C ARG A 9 -12.80 -14.38 21.67
N GLN A 10 -12.92 -15.67 21.40
CA GLN A 10 -12.85 -16.72 22.41
C GLN A 10 -11.40 -16.97 22.85
N PRO A 11 -11.18 -17.52 24.06
CA PRO A 11 -9.90 -18.11 24.42
C PRO A 11 -9.49 -19.14 23.36
N ASN A 12 -8.20 -19.16 22.97
CA ASN A 12 -7.68 -20.03 21.92
C ASN A 12 -8.38 -19.88 20.56
N ALA A 13 -8.85 -18.66 20.24
CA ALA A 13 -9.41 -18.33 18.94
C ALA A 13 -8.47 -18.72 17.77
N PRO A 14 -9.03 -19.15 16.62
CA PRO A 14 -8.23 -19.44 15.44
C PRO A 14 -7.51 -18.18 14.95
N VAL A 15 -6.28 -18.37 14.46
CA VAL A 15 -5.47 -17.29 13.90
C VAL A 15 -5.96 -16.97 12.50
N LEU A 16 -6.33 -15.71 12.27
CA LEU A 16 -6.74 -15.19 10.97
C LEU A 16 -5.78 -14.07 10.54
N LEU A 17 -5.27 -14.16 9.32
CA LEU A 17 -4.39 -13.17 8.72
C LEU A 17 -4.77 -12.95 7.26
N GLU A 18 -4.97 -11.69 6.86
CA GLU A 18 -5.14 -11.35 5.45
C GLU A 18 -3.79 -11.39 4.71
N ALA A 19 -3.82 -11.89 3.47
CA ALA A 19 -2.65 -12.18 2.67
C ALA A 19 -1.99 -10.94 2.02
N MET A 20 -1.79 -9.85 2.78
CA MET A 20 -1.03 -8.67 2.33
C MET A 20 0.49 -8.87 2.43
N HIS A 21 1.01 -9.76 1.58
CA HIS A 21 2.35 -10.33 1.70
C HIS A 21 3.50 -9.30 1.65
N PHE A 22 3.42 -8.28 0.79
CA PHE A 22 4.52 -7.30 0.64
C PHE A 22 4.77 -6.48 1.91
N ARG A 23 3.74 -6.30 2.75
CA ARG A 23 3.86 -5.59 4.04
C ARG A 23 4.94 -6.19 4.92
N PHE A 24 5.13 -7.50 4.85
CA PHE A 24 6.04 -8.23 5.74
C PHE A 24 7.51 -8.15 5.31
N GLN A 25 7.83 -7.50 4.18
CA GLN A 25 9.20 -7.48 3.66
C GLN A 25 10.06 -6.38 4.26
N PRO A 26 11.37 -6.62 4.42
CA PRO A 26 12.32 -5.62 4.91
C PRO A 26 12.36 -4.34 4.07
N SER A 27 12.29 -4.46 2.74
CA SER A 27 12.27 -3.32 1.82
C SER A 27 11.10 -2.37 2.08
N TRP A 28 9.92 -2.93 2.35
CA TRP A 28 8.72 -2.16 2.66
C TRP A 28 8.85 -1.46 4.01
N GLN A 29 9.34 -2.17 5.04
CA GLN A 29 9.56 -1.61 6.38
C GLN A 29 10.59 -0.47 6.37
N TYR A 30 11.69 -0.65 5.65
CA TYR A 30 12.69 0.41 5.48
C TYR A 30 12.10 1.60 4.72
N PHE A 31 11.32 1.37 3.64
CA PHE A 31 10.69 2.45 2.90
C PHE A 31 9.76 3.29 3.79
N LEU A 32 8.90 2.63 4.58
CA LEU A 32 8.01 3.33 5.53
C LEU A 32 8.79 4.11 6.59
N SER A 33 9.95 3.60 7.06
CA SER A 33 10.79 4.32 8.05
C SER A 33 11.35 5.65 7.53
N LEU A 34 11.36 5.86 6.22
CA LEU A 34 11.83 7.11 5.59
C LEU A 34 10.72 8.14 5.41
N VAL A 35 9.46 7.72 5.50
CA VAL A 35 8.28 8.56 5.27
C VAL A 35 8.05 9.48 6.45
N ASP A 36 7.98 10.77 6.18
CA ASP A 36 7.53 11.77 7.14
C ASP A 36 6.01 11.97 6.94
N HIS A 37 5.23 11.26 7.75
CA HIS A 37 3.77 11.17 7.60
C HIS A 37 3.05 12.52 7.69
N GLU A 38 3.57 13.46 8.48
CA GLU A 38 2.96 14.78 8.69
C GLU A 38 3.16 15.70 7.47
N ASN A 39 4.30 15.54 6.81
CA ASN A 39 4.70 16.37 5.69
C ASN A 39 4.42 15.72 4.33
N ILE A 40 3.61 14.67 4.22
CA ILE A 40 3.22 14.13 2.91
C ILE A 40 2.42 15.19 2.12
N GLN A 41 2.82 15.41 0.86
CA GLN A 41 2.07 16.21 -0.11
C GLN A 41 1.25 15.31 -1.03
N THR A 42 1.90 14.35 -1.69
CA THR A 42 1.25 13.39 -2.58
C THR A 42 1.89 12.00 -2.47
N VAL A 43 1.08 10.98 -2.70
CA VAL A 43 1.54 9.60 -2.89
C VAL A 43 0.95 9.08 -4.20
N ASP A 44 1.80 8.52 -5.05
CA ASP A 44 1.42 7.92 -6.31
C ASP A 44 1.85 6.45 -6.29
N SER A 45 0.91 5.53 -6.53
CA SER A 45 1.17 4.09 -6.61
C SER A 45 0.75 3.55 -7.97
N VAL A 46 1.58 2.70 -8.55
CA VAL A 46 1.37 2.14 -9.89
C VAL A 46 1.53 0.63 -9.82
N ALA A 47 0.55 -0.10 -10.34
CA ALA A 47 0.59 -1.54 -10.53
C ALA A 47 0.10 -1.90 -11.93
N GLU A 48 1.02 -2.21 -12.83
CA GLU A 48 0.71 -2.52 -14.22
C GLU A 48 1.28 -3.87 -14.64
N LEU A 49 0.42 -4.67 -15.27
CA LEU A 49 0.75 -5.93 -15.90
C LEU A 49 0.44 -5.84 -17.41
N PRO A 50 1.36 -6.29 -18.27
CA PRO A 50 1.08 -6.49 -19.68
C PRO A 50 -0.09 -7.45 -19.89
N SER A 51 -0.86 -7.20 -20.94
CA SER A 51 -2.09 -7.97 -21.24
C SER A 51 -1.91 -9.48 -21.44
N TYR A 52 -0.69 -9.98 -21.65
CA TYR A 52 -0.42 -11.42 -21.79
C TYR A 52 -0.26 -12.15 -20.44
N ILE A 53 -0.08 -11.43 -19.33
CA ILE A 53 0.09 -12.04 -18.00
C ILE A 53 -1.24 -12.57 -17.46
N ILE A 54 -2.30 -11.80 -17.64
CA ILE A 54 -3.67 -12.20 -17.30
C ILE A 54 -4.46 -12.31 -18.60
N SER A 55 -4.58 -13.54 -19.09
CA SER A 55 -5.32 -13.84 -20.31
C SER A 55 -6.81 -13.49 -20.18
N LYS A 56 -7.46 -13.23 -21.32
CA LYS A 56 -8.92 -13.08 -21.38
C LYS A 56 -9.60 -14.37 -20.90
N GLY A 57 -10.70 -14.23 -20.16
CA GLY A 57 -11.45 -15.36 -19.57
C GLY A 57 -10.78 -16.00 -18.35
N ASN A 58 -9.68 -15.42 -17.83
CA ASN A 58 -9.10 -15.85 -16.57
C ASN A 58 -10.00 -15.45 -15.40
N ALA A 59 -10.16 -16.33 -14.40
CA ALA A 59 -10.92 -16.09 -13.18
C ALA A 59 -10.55 -14.78 -12.45
N GLN A 60 -9.30 -14.30 -12.62
CA GLN A 60 -8.83 -13.01 -12.11
C GLN A 60 -9.54 -11.79 -12.71
N LEU A 61 -10.33 -11.96 -13.78
CA LEU A 61 -11.17 -10.93 -14.39
C LEU A 61 -12.69 -11.21 -14.22
N GLU A 62 -13.05 -12.35 -13.63
CA GLU A 62 -14.44 -12.78 -13.47
C GLU A 62 -15.08 -12.20 -12.21
N TYR A 63 -16.14 -11.40 -12.37
CA TYR A 63 -16.76 -10.68 -11.27
C TYR A 63 -17.24 -11.62 -10.14
N ASN A 64 -17.91 -12.72 -10.49
CA ASN A 64 -18.46 -13.65 -9.50
C ASN A 64 -17.38 -14.42 -8.71
N LEU A 65 -16.13 -14.44 -9.19
CA LEU A 65 -15.00 -15.10 -8.54
C LEU A 65 -14.09 -14.10 -7.80
N GLY A 66 -14.51 -12.84 -7.68
CA GLY A 66 -13.68 -11.78 -7.08
C GLY A 66 -12.60 -11.24 -8.02
N GLY A 67 -12.72 -11.48 -9.32
CA GLY A 67 -11.85 -10.91 -10.35
C GLY A 67 -12.22 -9.46 -10.69
N GLY A 68 -11.41 -8.83 -11.54
CA GLY A 68 -11.43 -7.39 -11.82
C GLY A 68 -10.16 -6.74 -11.27
N THR A 69 -9.52 -5.91 -12.09
CA THR A 69 -8.19 -5.37 -11.81
C THR A 69 -8.14 -4.61 -10.48
N MET A 70 -9.18 -3.87 -10.12
CA MET A 70 -9.25 -3.09 -8.89
C MET A 70 -9.18 -3.97 -7.63
N LEU A 71 -9.95 -5.05 -7.57
CA LEU A 71 -9.95 -5.96 -6.43
C LEU A 71 -8.73 -6.89 -6.44
N HIS A 72 -8.39 -7.45 -7.60
CA HIS A 72 -7.35 -8.45 -7.73
C HIS A 72 -5.93 -7.86 -7.57
N LEU A 73 -5.60 -6.88 -8.42
CA LEU A 73 -4.27 -6.25 -8.40
C LEU A 73 -4.28 -4.96 -7.60
N GLY A 74 -5.38 -4.19 -7.69
CA GLY A 74 -5.48 -2.85 -7.12
C GLY A 74 -5.53 -2.81 -5.60
N THR A 75 -5.83 -3.94 -4.95
CA THR A 75 -5.73 -4.04 -3.49
C THR A 75 -4.33 -3.65 -2.99
N TYR A 76 -3.26 -4.04 -3.67
CA TYR A 76 -1.89 -3.74 -3.24
C TYR A 76 -1.51 -2.25 -3.34
N PRO A 77 -1.63 -1.56 -4.49
CA PRO A 77 -1.33 -0.14 -4.56
C PRO A 77 -2.25 0.71 -3.68
N MET A 78 -3.55 0.36 -3.54
CA MET A 78 -4.46 1.06 -2.64
C MET A 78 -4.08 0.85 -1.16
N TYR A 79 -3.71 -0.38 -0.78
CA TYR A 79 -3.23 -0.68 0.58
C TYR A 79 -1.93 0.08 0.88
N ALA A 80 -1.02 0.17 -0.09
CA ALA A 80 0.21 0.96 0.03
C ALA A 80 -0.08 2.45 0.30
N LEU A 81 -1.11 3.03 -0.34
CA LEU A 81 -1.52 4.41 -0.05
C LEU A 81 -1.89 4.58 1.43
N ARG A 82 -2.72 3.69 2.00
CA ARG A 82 -3.13 3.76 3.42
C ARG A 82 -1.94 3.65 4.36
N GLN A 83 -1.07 2.68 4.11
CA GLN A 83 0.15 2.45 4.91
C GLN A 83 1.09 3.65 4.90
N ILE A 84 1.32 4.26 3.73
CA ILE A 84 2.19 5.44 3.61
C ILE A 84 1.54 6.68 4.22
N MET A 85 0.23 6.87 3.99
CA MET A 85 -0.49 8.00 4.57
C MET A 85 -0.61 7.92 6.09
N GLY A 86 -0.50 6.71 6.67
CA GLY A 86 -0.73 6.45 8.09
C GLY A 86 -2.17 6.78 8.51
N ASP A 87 -3.11 6.69 7.58
CA ASP A 87 -4.47 7.21 7.71
C ASP A 87 -5.42 6.52 6.72
N GLU A 88 -6.71 6.71 6.95
CA GLU A 88 -7.79 6.21 6.09
C GLU A 88 -8.29 7.30 5.13
N PRO A 89 -8.66 6.94 3.89
CA PRO A 89 -9.24 7.91 2.96
C PRO A 89 -10.61 8.35 3.47
N LYS A 90 -10.91 9.65 3.33
CA LYS A 90 -12.24 10.21 3.59
C LYS A 90 -13.21 9.92 2.46
N GLU A 91 -12.70 9.89 1.23
CA GLU A 91 -13.51 9.69 0.02
C GLU A 91 -12.64 9.30 -1.18
N CYS A 92 -13.28 8.66 -2.15
CA CYS A 92 -12.76 8.54 -3.50
C CYS A 92 -13.17 9.78 -4.33
N VAL A 93 -12.19 10.64 -4.65
CA VAL A 93 -12.38 11.89 -5.38
C VAL A 93 -12.73 11.64 -6.84
N THR A 94 -12.01 10.72 -7.49
CA THR A 94 -12.26 10.28 -8.87
C THR A 94 -11.88 8.82 -9.01
N CYS A 95 -12.66 8.05 -9.77
CA CYS A 95 -12.29 6.70 -10.19
C CYS A 95 -12.69 6.53 -11.65
N ARG A 96 -11.69 6.45 -12.53
CA ARG A 96 -11.88 6.23 -13.96
C ARG A 96 -11.48 4.81 -14.28
N ILE A 97 -12.37 4.07 -14.94
CA ILE A 97 -12.12 2.68 -15.26
C ILE A 97 -12.25 2.45 -16.76
N ARG A 98 -11.60 1.38 -17.22
CA ARG A 98 -11.98 0.69 -18.45
C ARG A 98 -12.57 -0.64 -18.04
N SER A 99 -13.87 -0.81 -18.24
CA SER A 99 -14.55 -2.08 -17.95
C SER A 99 -14.19 -3.16 -18.97
N THR A 100 -14.39 -4.41 -18.57
CA THR A 100 -14.46 -5.55 -19.49
C THR A 100 -15.59 -5.34 -20.51
N PRO A 101 -15.46 -5.86 -21.75
CA PRO A 101 -16.51 -5.72 -22.74
C PRO A 101 -17.79 -6.49 -22.33
N PRO A 102 -18.98 -6.03 -22.75
CA PRO A 102 -20.23 -6.76 -22.56
C PRO A 102 -20.14 -8.20 -23.08
N PRO A 103 -20.83 -9.18 -22.46
CA PRO A 103 -21.84 -9.03 -21.40
C PRO A 103 -21.28 -9.11 -19.95
N VAL A 104 -19.96 -9.13 -19.77
CA VAL A 104 -19.30 -9.31 -18.45
C VAL A 104 -18.75 -8.00 -17.89
N ASP A 105 -19.37 -6.87 -18.23
CA ASP A 105 -18.94 -5.48 -17.94
C ASP A 105 -19.01 -5.06 -16.46
N LEU A 106 -19.11 -6.03 -15.56
CA LEU A 106 -19.13 -5.86 -14.11
C LEU A 106 -17.72 -5.74 -13.49
N SER A 107 -16.66 -5.99 -14.26
CA SER A 107 -15.27 -5.93 -13.84
C SER A 107 -14.49 -4.84 -14.57
N ASP A 108 -13.46 -4.29 -13.94
CA ASP A 108 -12.49 -3.40 -14.59
C ASP A 108 -11.27 -4.16 -15.13
N GLU A 109 -10.73 -3.68 -16.25
CA GLU A 109 -9.44 -4.10 -16.81
C GLU A 109 -8.32 -3.10 -16.47
N SER A 110 -8.66 -1.83 -16.26
CA SER A 110 -7.76 -0.80 -15.73
C SER A 110 -8.53 0.25 -14.93
N THR A 111 -7.86 0.83 -13.95
CA THR A 111 -8.39 1.82 -13.02
C THR A 111 -7.35 2.92 -12.79
N GLU A 112 -7.78 4.18 -12.91
CA GLU A 112 -7.09 5.35 -12.37
C GLU A 112 -7.95 5.96 -11.25
N VAL A 113 -7.42 6.01 -10.05
CA VAL A 113 -8.18 6.38 -8.86
C VAL A 113 -7.43 7.43 -8.03
N ARG A 114 -8.20 8.33 -7.42
CA ARG A 114 -7.70 9.38 -6.53
C ARG A 114 -8.53 9.38 -5.25
N PHE A 115 -7.83 9.33 -4.12
CA PHE A 115 -8.41 9.42 -2.79
C PHE A 115 -7.94 10.68 -2.07
N ARG A 116 -8.82 11.21 -1.21
CA ARG A 116 -8.50 12.32 -0.31
C ARG A 116 -8.43 11.79 1.12
N PHE A 117 -7.32 12.06 1.80
CA PHE A 117 -7.08 11.69 3.21
C PHE A 117 -7.27 12.91 4.13
N HIS A 118 -7.09 12.74 5.45
CA HIS A 118 -7.13 13.87 6.38
C HIS A 118 -6.09 14.94 6.02
N GLY A 119 -6.41 16.19 6.33
CA GLY A 119 -5.56 17.34 5.98
C GLY A 119 -5.51 17.66 4.48
N GLY A 120 -6.40 17.07 3.67
CA GLY A 120 -6.46 17.32 2.23
C GLY A 120 -5.37 16.63 1.41
N ARG A 121 -4.59 15.73 2.03
CA ARG A 121 -3.54 14.93 1.38
C ARG A 121 -4.15 14.05 0.29
N ILE A 122 -3.43 13.87 -0.81
CA ILE A 122 -3.92 13.15 -2.00
C ILE A 122 -3.08 11.90 -2.25
N GLY A 123 -3.77 10.76 -2.37
CA GLY A 123 -3.20 9.50 -2.83
C GLY A 123 -3.79 9.12 -4.19
N ASN A 124 -2.94 8.85 -5.19
CA ASN A 124 -3.36 8.37 -6.51
C ASN A 124 -2.89 6.93 -6.70
N ALA A 125 -3.71 6.13 -7.39
CA ALA A 125 -3.28 4.82 -7.87
C ALA A 125 -3.64 4.62 -9.34
N VAL A 126 -2.72 4.00 -10.08
CA VAL A 126 -2.93 3.53 -11.46
C VAL A 126 -2.76 2.02 -11.46
N ILE A 127 -3.80 1.32 -11.89
CA ILE A 127 -3.85 -0.14 -11.88
C ILE A 127 -4.26 -0.62 -13.27
N SER A 128 -3.49 -1.50 -13.89
CA SER A 128 -3.83 -2.04 -15.21
C SER A 128 -3.39 -3.49 -15.33
N ALA A 129 -4.33 -4.40 -15.62
CA ALA A 129 -4.00 -5.76 -16.02
C ALA A 129 -3.77 -5.90 -17.53
N ARG A 130 -3.95 -4.79 -18.26
CA ARG A 130 -3.99 -4.73 -19.72
C ARG A 130 -3.07 -3.65 -20.26
N ALA A 131 -1.94 -3.42 -19.60
CA ALA A 131 -0.91 -2.52 -20.11
C ALA A 131 -0.37 -3.02 -21.47
N SER A 132 0.35 -2.14 -22.17
CA SER A 132 0.98 -2.46 -23.45
C SER A 132 1.81 -3.73 -23.34
N VAL A 133 1.88 -4.51 -24.43
CA VAL A 133 2.73 -5.72 -24.50
C VAL A 133 4.22 -5.41 -24.35
N THR A 134 4.62 -4.15 -24.57
CA THR A 134 5.99 -3.66 -24.37
C THR A 134 6.26 -3.15 -22.95
N THR A 135 5.22 -2.99 -22.12
CA THR A 135 5.38 -2.65 -20.71
C THR A 135 6.00 -3.84 -19.98
N LEU A 136 6.88 -3.61 -19.02
CA LEU A 136 7.31 -4.65 -18.08
C LEU A 136 6.40 -4.61 -16.84
N PRO A 137 6.19 -5.74 -16.12
CA PRO A 137 5.51 -5.72 -14.84
C PRO A 137 6.06 -4.62 -13.95
N THR A 138 5.20 -3.66 -13.59
CA THR A 138 5.60 -2.43 -12.92
C THR A 138 4.84 -2.29 -11.62
N PHE A 139 5.56 -2.23 -10.51
CA PHE A 139 4.98 -2.01 -9.18
C PHE A 139 5.76 -0.91 -8.48
N ASN A 140 5.42 0.34 -8.76
CA ASN A 140 6.20 1.49 -8.31
C ASN A 140 5.38 2.37 -7.37
N ILE A 141 6.05 2.96 -6.41
CA ILE A 141 5.46 3.96 -5.52
C ILE A 141 6.39 5.17 -5.50
N SER A 142 5.80 6.36 -5.50
CA SER A 142 6.46 7.65 -5.32
C SER A 142 5.75 8.42 -4.21
N VAL A 143 6.52 9.06 -3.33
CA VAL A 143 6.05 9.94 -2.27
C VAL A 143 6.73 11.28 -2.42
N CYS A 144 5.95 12.35 -2.51
CA CYS A 144 6.46 13.71 -2.43
C CYS A 144 6.05 14.31 -1.09
N HIS A 145 7.03 14.78 -0.33
CA HIS A 145 6.76 15.56 0.88
C HIS A 145 6.58 17.04 0.51
N LYS A 146 5.97 17.79 1.42
CA LYS A 146 5.89 19.24 1.42
C LYS A 146 7.30 19.81 1.57
N GLU A 147 7.49 21.02 1.09
CA GLU A 147 8.70 21.75 1.38
C GLU A 147 8.64 22.29 2.82
N ILE A 148 9.68 22.03 3.61
CA ILE A 148 9.76 22.46 5.01
C ILE A 148 10.99 23.35 5.22
N LYS A 149 10.85 24.34 6.12
CA LYS A 149 11.95 25.20 6.54
C LYS A 149 12.87 24.41 7.48
N LEU A 150 14.17 24.41 7.20
CA LEU A 150 15.19 23.84 8.07
C LEU A 150 15.87 24.95 8.87
N GLU A 151 16.04 24.74 10.16
CA GLU A 151 16.88 25.59 10.99
C GLU A 151 18.35 25.33 10.66
N ASP A 152 19.05 26.38 10.19
CA ASP A 152 20.47 26.32 9.88
C ASP A 152 21.15 27.59 10.39
N MET A 153 21.75 27.49 11.58
CA MET A 153 22.40 28.59 12.28
C MET A 153 23.68 29.09 11.57
N THR A 154 24.14 28.38 10.53
CA THR A 154 25.31 28.80 9.74
C THR A 154 24.96 29.79 8.64
N LEU A 155 23.67 29.99 8.35
CA LEU A 155 23.24 30.92 7.32
C LEU A 155 23.36 32.39 7.77
N PRO A 156 23.70 33.31 6.84
CA PRO A 156 23.62 34.74 7.09
C PRO A 156 22.22 35.18 7.54
N LYS A 157 22.14 36.24 8.35
CA LYS A 157 20.86 36.87 8.72
C LYS A 157 20.05 37.22 7.47
N GLY A 158 18.75 36.91 7.48
CA GLY A 158 17.85 37.12 6.34
C GLY A 158 17.86 36.01 5.29
N GLN A 159 18.52 34.88 5.55
CA GLN A 159 18.47 33.70 4.68
C GLN A 159 17.80 32.51 5.37
N THR A 160 17.05 31.72 4.60
CA THR A 160 16.37 30.52 5.08
C THR A 160 16.72 29.32 4.25
N LYS A 161 16.88 28.16 4.91
CA LYS A 161 17.06 26.88 4.26
C LYS A 161 15.72 26.17 4.16
N TRP A 162 15.47 25.57 3.02
CA TRP A 162 14.29 24.76 2.75
C TRP A 162 14.71 23.41 2.22
N THR A 163 13.92 22.39 2.53
CA THR A 163 14.11 21.06 1.97
C THR A 163 12.79 20.43 1.53
N ARG A 164 12.87 19.62 0.49
CA ARG A 164 11.79 18.74 0.04
C ARG A 164 12.34 17.36 -0.21
N ARG A 165 11.75 16.36 0.43
CA ARG A 165 12.09 14.96 0.23
C ARG A 165 11.14 14.30 -0.78
N LYS A 166 11.72 13.61 -1.75
CA LYS A 166 11.02 12.68 -2.64
C LYS A 166 11.56 11.28 -2.41
N LEU A 167 10.66 10.33 -2.23
CA LEU A 167 10.98 8.91 -2.07
C LEU A 167 10.36 8.14 -3.22
N SER A 168 11.04 7.10 -3.68
CA SER A 168 10.40 6.10 -4.53
C SER A 168 10.89 4.70 -4.21
N ILE A 169 10.00 3.72 -4.33
CA ILE A 169 10.34 2.29 -4.29
C ILE A 169 9.87 1.63 -5.58
N SER A 170 10.82 1.00 -6.27
CA SER A 170 10.55 0.22 -7.47
C SER A 170 10.33 -1.24 -7.13
N ASN A 171 9.37 -1.86 -7.80
CA ASN A 171 8.98 -3.27 -7.65
C ASN A 171 8.61 -3.69 -6.22
N PHE A 172 7.83 -2.86 -5.51
CA PHE A 172 7.48 -3.12 -4.10
C PHE A 172 6.76 -4.46 -3.88
N LEU A 173 5.93 -4.90 -4.85
CA LEU A 173 5.15 -6.13 -4.72
C LEU A 173 5.98 -7.41 -4.91
N ILE A 174 7.03 -7.35 -5.74
CA ILE A 174 7.92 -8.48 -6.09
C ILE A 174 9.37 -8.22 -5.64
N SER A 175 9.53 -7.49 -4.53
CA SER A 175 10.82 -6.90 -4.16
C SER A 175 11.93 -7.91 -3.89
N SER A 176 11.59 -9.15 -3.52
CA SER A 176 12.56 -10.23 -3.30
C SER A 176 13.32 -10.62 -4.57
N PHE A 177 12.73 -10.43 -5.76
CA PHE A 177 13.43 -10.65 -7.02
C PHE A 177 14.37 -9.49 -7.34
N TRP A 178 13.82 -8.27 -7.36
CA TRP A 178 14.58 -7.04 -7.51
C TRP A 178 13.75 -5.86 -7.05
N HIS A 179 14.40 -4.90 -6.39
CA HIS A 179 13.85 -3.59 -6.08
C HIS A 179 14.97 -2.55 -5.98
N ARG A 180 14.57 -1.28 -5.88
CA ARG A 180 15.43 -0.17 -5.50
C ARG A 180 14.59 0.89 -4.79
N ILE A 181 15.15 1.45 -3.73
CA ILE A 181 14.59 2.59 -3.01
C ILE A 181 15.46 3.79 -3.34
N ASP A 182 14.86 4.86 -3.86
CA ASP A 182 15.55 6.11 -4.16
C ASP A 182 15.08 7.20 -3.18
N ILE A 183 16.05 7.93 -2.64
CA ILE A 183 15.86 9.05 -1.71
C ILE A 183 16.45 10.29 -2.39
N VAL A 184 15.62 11.30 -2.62
CA VAL A 184 16.02 12.53 -3.29
C VAL A 184 15.62 13.70 -2.39
N ASP A 185 16.63 14.34 -1.80
CA ASP A 185 16.47 15.54 -0.99
C ASP A 185 16.86 16.76 -1.82
N GLU A 186 15.87 17.58 -2.14
CA GLU A 186 16.05 18.87 -2.80
C GLU A 186 16.20 19.94 -1.72
N HIS A 187 17.16 20.84 -1.89
CA HIS A 187 17.42 21.92 -0.96
C HIS A 187 17.49 23.27 -1.67
N ALA A 188 17.03 24.31 -0.98
CA ALA A 188 17.14 25.68 -1.43
C ALA A 188 17.55 26.60 -0.27
N ILE A 189 18.36 27.62 -0.56
CA ILE A 189 18.53 28.78 0.32
C ILE A 189 17.77 29.94 -0.33
N ARG A 190 16.88 30.58 0.44
CA ARG A 190 16.07 31.72 0.01
C ARG A 190 16.40 32.96 0.82
N ASP A 191 16.38 34.10 0.14
CA ASP A 191 16.38 35.42 0.77
C ASP A 191 15.00 35.68 1.38
N GLU A 192 14.93 36.04 2.66
CA GLU A 192 13.65 36.32 3.35
C GLU A 192 12.98 37.61 2.87
N THR A 193 13.73 38.55 2.28
CA THR A 193 13.20 39.87 1.90
C THR A 193 12.41 39.85 0.60
N ASN A 194 12.79 38.97 -0.35
CA ASN A 194 12.21 38.91 -1.68
C ASN A 194 11.85 37.49 -2.15
N GLU A 195 11.99 36.49 -1.27
CA GLU A 195 11.72 35.07 -1.51
C GLU A 195 12.51 34.44 -2.68
N LYS A 196 13.57 35.12 -3.15
CA LYS A 196 14.38 34.63 -4.26
C LYS A 196 15.27 33.48 -3.81
N ASP A 197 15.27 32.41 -4.60
CA ASP A 197 16.22 31.31 -4.43
C ASP A 197 17.65 31.79 -4.75
N LEU A 198 18.50 31.80 -3.72
CA LEU A 198 19.92 32.17 -3.81
C LEU A 198 20.80 30.98 -4.22
N LYS A 199 20.44 29.77 -3.76
CA LYS A 199 21.17 28.53 -4.06
C LYS A 199 20.22 27.34 -4.06
N LYS A 200 20.41 26.40 -4.98
CA LYS A 200 19.72 25.10 -5.00
C LYS A 200 20.69 23.97 -5.20
N TRP A 201 20.43 22.84 -4.56
CA TRP A 201 21.14 21.59 -4.80
C TRP A 201 20.26 20.39 -4.51
N THR A 202 20.67 19.22 -5.00
CA THR A 202 19.96 17.96 -4.81
C THR A 202 20.93 16.91 -4.33
N VAL A 203 20.56 16.19 -3.27
CA VAL A 203 21.26 15.02 -2.78
C VAL A 203 20.45 13.78 -3.18
N LYS A 204 21.09 12.82 -3.84
CA LYS A 204 20.45 11.57 -4.28
C LYS A 204 21.14 10.39 -3.63
N GLN A 205 20.34 9.46 -3.10
CA GLN A 205 20.80 8.19 -2.56
C GLN A 205 19.91 7.08 -3.07
N SER A 206 20.46 5.87 -3.22
CA SER A 206 19.68 4.69 -3.56
C SER A 206 20.10 3.51 -2.69
N LYS A 207 19.15 2.65 -2.34
CA LYS A 207 19.38 1.49 -1.48
C LYS A 207 18.57 0.28 -1.94
N LYS A 208 19.14 -0.92 -1.74
CA LYS A 208 18.43 -2.19 -1.80
C LYS A 208 18.45 -2.81 -0.41
N VAL A 209 17.35 -3.44 -0.01
CA VAL A 209 17.09 -3.94 1.34
C VAL A 209 16.46 -5.32 1.21
N TYR A 210 17.30 -6.36 1.27
CA TYR A 210 16.85 -7.74 1.11
C TYR A 210 16.66 -8.46 2.46
N THR A 211 17.23 -7.92 3.54
CA THR A 211 17.13 -8.44 4.90
C THR A 211 16.71 -7.36 5.89
N PHE A 212 16.15 -7.74 7.04
CA PHE A 212 15.85 -6.82 8.13
C PHE A 212 17.12 -6.18 8.70
N LYS A 213 18.26 -6.87 8.63
CA LYS A 213 19.57 -6.28 8.96
C LYS A 213 19.91 -5.10 8.05
N ASP A 214 19.61 -5.18 6.75
CA ASP A 214 19.79 -4.04 5.83
C ASP A 214 18.90 -2.84 6.21
N ALA A 215 17.79 -3.10 6.89
CA ALA A 215 16.86 -2.10 7.41
C ALA A 215 17.19 -1.64 8.85
N ASN A 216 18.29 -2.11 9.45
CA ASN A 216 18.65 -1.89 10.86
C ASN A 216 17.59 -2.40 11.86
N VAL A 217 16.90 -3.49 11.51
CA VAL A 217 15.90 -4.15 12.34
C VAL A 217 16.42 -5.52 12.75
N ASP A 218 16.38 -5.82 14.05
CA ASP A 218 16.75 -7.13 14.59
C ASP A 218 15.59 -8.12 14.46
N GLN A 219 15.44 -8.68 13.26
CA GLN A 219 14.45 -9.71 12.95
C GLN A 219 15.03 -10.75 11.96
N PRO A 220 14.60 -12.03 12.04
CA PRO A 220 15.03 -13.06 11.11
C PRO A 220 14.62 -12.77 9.66
N SER A 221 15.57 -12.89 8.74
CA SER A 221 15.35 -12.77 7.30
C SER A 221 16.56 -13.28 6.51
N GLU A 222 16.33 -13.79 5.31
CA GLU A 222 17.40 -14.10 4.37
C GLU A 222 17.16 -13.39 3.03
N PRO A 223 18.23 -13.05 2.27
CA PRO A 223 18.09 -12.28 1.02
C PRO A 223 17.19 -12.94 -0.04
N PHE A 224 17.04 -14.26 0.02
CA PHE A 224 16.23 -15.05 -0.91
C PHE A 224 14.79 -15.30 -0.41
N TRP A 225 14.42 -14.77 0.76
CA TRP A 225 13.05 -14.92 1.26
C TRP A 225 12.07 -14.07 0.45
N SER A 226 10.99 -14.71 0.00
CA SER A 226 9.86 -14.02 -0.61
C SER A 226 9.01 -13.29 0.43
N SER A 227 8.20 -12.34 -0.01
CA SER A 227 7.18 -11.68 0.84
C SER A 227 6.26 -12.70 1.50
N PHE A 228 5.86 -13.73 0.75
CA PHE A 228 5.05 -14.83 1.26
C PHE A 228 5.76 -15.60 2.39
N ARG A 229 7.08 -15.82 2.26
CA ARG A 229 7.87 -16.46 3.31
C ARG A 229 7.86 -15.65 4.61
N HIS A 230 8.06 -14.32 4.53
CA HIS A 230 8.00 -13.43 5.69
C HIS A 230 6.60 -13.40 6.34
N GLN A 231 5.54 -13.33 5.53
CA GLN A 231 4.16 -13.38 6.03
C GLN A 231 3.87 -14.69 6.75
N LEU A 232 4.24 -15.83 6.13
CA LEU A 232 4.01 -17.14 6.70
C LEU A 232 4.80 -17.34 8.00
N GLU A 233 6.01 -16.79 8.09
CA GLU A 233 6.76 -16.77 9.37
C GLU A 233 5.97 -16.09 10.48
N GLN A 234 5.37 -14.92 10.21
CA GLN A 234 4.57 -14.24 11.23
C GLN A 234 3.34 -15.06 11.62
N PHE A 235 2.66 -15.65 10.63
CA PHE A 235 1.51 -16.51 10.89
C PHE A 235 1.88 -17.71 11.79
N VAL A 236 2.95 -18.43 11.43
CA VAL A 236 3.44 -19.59 12.20
C VAL A 236 3.89 -19.18 13.60
N ASN A 237 4.57 -18.05 13.74
CA ASN A 237 4.97 -17.52 15.05
C ASN A 237 3.75 -17.28 15.94
N ARG A 238 2.68 -16.67 15.41
CA ARG A 238 1.45 -16.42 16.17
C ARG A 238 0.71 -17.70 16.54
N VAL A 239 0.62 -18.68 15.63
CA VAL A 239 0.05 -20.01 15.93
C VAL A 239 0.83 -20.72 17.04
N ARG A 240 2.15 -20.56 17.07
CA ARG A 240 3.03 -21.15 18.10
C ARG A 240 3.10 -20.34 19.40
N GLY A 241 2.34 -19.26 19.53
CA GLY A 241 2.36 -18.40 20.72
C GLY A 241 3.69 -17.64 20.93
N LYS A 242 4.49 -17.47 19.88
CA LYS A 242 5.72 -16.67 19.95
C LYS A 242 5.40 -15.18 19.94
N GLN A 243 6.33 -14.37 20.45
CA GLN A 243 6.25 -12.92 20.36
C GLN A 243 6.15 -12.48 18.89
N GLY A 244 5.20 -11.60 18.58
CA GLY A 244 4.99 -11.10 17.23
C GLY A 244 6.05 -10.09 16.81
N SER A 245 6.27 -9.95 15.50
CA SER A 245 7.20 -8.96 14.94
C SER A 245 6.71 -7.51 14.94
N GLY A 246 5.46 -7.27 15.35
CA GLY A 246 4.78 -5.98 15.16
C GLY A 246 4.25 -5.74 13.74
N LEU A 247 4.46 -6.67 12.79
CA LEU A 247 4.07 -6.51 11.39
C LEU A 247 2.71 -7.13 11.03
N TRP A 248 1.88 -7.45 12.03
CA TRP A 248 0.62 -8.15 11.81
C TRP A 248 -0.39 -7.29 11.02
N VAL A 249 -1.23 -7.95 10.22
CA VAL A 249 -2.38 -7.30 9.57
C VAL A 249 -3.60 -7.56 10.45
N ASP A 250 -4.04 -6.53 11.15
CA ASP A 250 -5.16 -6.62 12.08
C ASP A 250 -6.52 -6.65 11.35
N GLN A 251 -7.53 -7.16 12.04
CA GLN A 251 -8.89 -7.30 11.51
C GLN A 251 -9.49 -5.96 11.04
N GLU A 252 -9.23 -4.88 11.78
CA GLU A 252 -9.71 -3.54 11.40
C GLU A 252 -9.00 -3.02 10.14
N ASP A 253 -7.74 -3.39 9.94
CA ASP A 253 -6.97 -2.99 8.76
C ASP A 253 -7.52 -3.65 7.50
N SER A 254 -7.90 -4.94 7.58
CA SER A 254 -8.61 -5.65 6.52
C SER A 254 -9.98 -5.04 6.20
N ILE A 255 -10.75 -4.66 7.23
CA ILE A 255 -12.06 -4.01 7.04
C ILE A 255 -11.89 -2.63 6.39
N ALA A 256 -10.90 -1.85 6.84
CA ALA A 256 -10.62 -0.54 6.27
C ALA A 256 -10.13 -0.64 4.82
N GLN A 257 -9.36 -1.69 4.48
CA GLN A 257 -8.98 -1.97 3.10
C GLN A 257 -10.20 -2.23 2.22
N ALA A 258 -11.12 -3.10 2.68
CA ALA A 258 -12.35 -3.37 1.95
C ALA A 258 -13.18 -2.08 1.75
N ARG A 259 -13.31 -1.24 2.78
CA ARG A 259 -14.01 0.06 2.69
C ARG A 259 -13.38 0.98 1.65
N MET A 260 -12.05 1.09 1.61
CA MET A 260 -11.37 1.92 0.61
C MET A 260 -11.63 1.42 -0.81
N ILE A 261 -11.60 0.11 -1.02
CA ILE A 261 -11.92 -0.49 -2.32
C ILE A 261 -13.39 -0.21 -2.67
N ASP A 262 -14.31 -0.39 -1.74
CA ASP A 262 -15.75 -0.11 -1.94
C ASP A 262 -15.98 1.35 -2.36
N MET A 263 -15.28 2.32 -1.76
CA MET A 263 -15.35 3.73 -2.19
C MET A 263 -14.99 3.91 -3.67
N ALA A 264 -14.01 3.15 -4.19
CA ALA A 264 -13.62 3.22 -5.60
C ALA A 264 -14.63 2.49 -6.51
N TYR A 265 -15.20 1.36 -6.08
CA TYR A 265 -16.30 0.70 -6.78
C TYR A 265 -17.50 1.64 -6.93
N GLU A 266 -17.96 2.23 -5.83
CA GLU A 266 -19.07 3.20 -5.85
C GLU A 266 -18.75 4.39 -6.76
N LYS A 267 -17.53 4.94 -6.66
CA LYS A 267 -17.13 6.10 -7.48
C LYS A 267 -17.04 5.78 -8.97
N SER A 268 -16.71 4.54 -9.33
CA SER A 268 -16.62 4.10 -10.73
C SER A 268 -17.96 3.64 -11.31
N GLY A 269 -18.98 3.44 -10.48
CA GLY A 269 -20.27 2.90 -10.89
C GLY A 269 -20.30 1.37 -11.02
N LEU A 270 -19.24 0.67 -10.59
CA LEU A 270 -19.24 -0.78 -10.53
C LEU A 270 -20.05 -1.28 -9.31
N PRO A 271 -20.72 -2.43 -9.42
CA PRO A 271 -21.48 -2.98 -8.31
C PRO A 271 -20.54 -3.49 -7.20
N LEU A 272 -20.86 -3.13 -5.95
CA LEU A 272 -20.19 -3.66 -4.76
C LEU A 272 -20.28 -5.19 -4.69
N ARG A 273 -19.26 -5.80 -4.09
CA ARG A 273 -19.21 -7.26 -3.97
C ARG A 273 -20.31 -7.78 -3.04
N PRO A 274 -20.96 -8.90 -3.37
CA PRO A 274 -21.97 -9.49 -2.51
C PRO A 274 -21.42 -9.79 -1.11
N THR A 275 -22.12 -9.31 -0.08
CA THR A 275 -21.82 -9.70 1.29
C THR A 275 -22.29 -11.13 1.54
N SER A 276 -21.44 -11.95 2.16
CA SER A 276 -21.82 -13.32 2.53
C SER A 276 -23.06 -13.35 3.42
N LYS A 277 -24.04 -14.16 3.00
CA LYS A 277 -25.26 -14.45 3.78
C LYS A 277 -25.05 -15.51 4.86
N PHE A 278 -23.86 -16.12 4.92
CA PHE A 278 -23.53 -17.10 5.95
C PHE A 278 -23.72 -16.51 7.35
N ARG A 279 -24.35 -17.30 8.23
CA ARG A 279 -24.52 -17.03 9.65
C ARG A 279 -24.05 -18.27 10.39
N LEU A 280 -23.14 -18.06 11.35
CA LEU A 280 -22.71 -19.14 12.22
C LEU A 280 -23.82 -19.38 13.23
N GLU A 281 -24.48 -20.55 13.17
CA GLU A 281 -25.34 -20.99 14.26
C GLU A 281 -24.45 -21.38 15.43
N ILE A 282 -24.49 -20.59 16.51
CA ILE A 282 -23.84 -20.98 17.76
C ILE A 282 -24.77 -22.00 18.40
N SER A 283 -24.45 -23.28 18.27
CA SER A 283 -25.10 -24.32 19.06
C SER A 283 -24.87 -24.00 20.54
N THR A 284 -25.91 -23.56 21.23
CA THR A 284 -25.96 -23.57 22.70
C THR A 284 -26.17 -25.01 23.14
N GLY A 285 -25.19 -25.88 22.88
CA GLY A 285 -25.17 -27.25 23.35
C GLY A 285 -24.63 -27.29 24.78
N ASP A 286 -25.56 -27.40 25.74
CA ASP A 286 -25.43 -27.98 27.07
C ASP A 286 -24.07 -27.88 27.79
N LEU A 287 -23.88 -26.77 28.51
CA LEU A 287 -23.13 -26.76 29.77
C LEU A 287 -24.08 -27.16 30.91
N LEU A 288 -24.62 -28.37 30.84
CA LEU A 288 -25.21 -29.07 31.99
C LEU A 288 -24.81 -30.55 31.87
N GLY A 289 -23.80 -30.91 32.66
CA GLY A 289 -23.25 -32.25 32.80
C GLY A 289 -22.03 -32.22 33.70
#